data_AF-A0A7S2N9Z2-F1
#
_entry.id   AF-A0A7S2N9Z2-F1
#
_cell.length_a   1.000
_cell.length_b   1.000
_cell.length_c   1.000
_cell.angle_alpha   90.00
_cell.angle_beta   90.00
_cell.angle_gamma   90.00
#
_symmetry.space_group_name_H-M   'P 1'
#
loop_
_entity.id
_entity.type
_entity.pdbx_description
1 polymer ?
#
loop_
_entity_poly.entity_id
_entity_poly.type
_entity_poly.pdbx_seq_one_letter_code
_entity_poly.pdbx_strand_id
1 'polypeptide(L)'
;LRSPASTHRSPAPVARQHLPPTAMPSGWACIREDGMLLLAAVKQGKLSIKTTSTKIKFKMTCSNGERFTDLSEAGRNLASCLTVSDIYPDVNIVADIAARKLEYFPDTTVTITTINGVSPDIAIMLSINTKHDPLRQLCSMGPNQAACKLVNRAKHGDKWTIYGRALIAKYHSELEAATTMRHEYYPSCRESLGVLCGKFPLL
;
A
#
# COMPACT_ATOMS: atom_id res chain seq x y z
N LEU A 1 22.11 3.10 58.82
CA LEU A 1 21.07 3.68 57.94
C LEU A 1 21.62 3.69 56.51
N ARG A 2 21.31 2.67 55.69
CA ARG A 2 21.73 2.60 54.28
C ARG A 2 20.49 2.86 53.40
N SER A 3 20.53 3.92 52.61
CA SER A 3 19.53 4.23 51.58
C SER A 3 19.62 3.23 50.42
N PRO A 4 18.51 2.82 49.78
CA PRO A 4 18.57 2.03 48.57
C PRO A 4 18.77 2.92 47.34
N ALA A 5 19.73 2.56 46.50
CA ALA A 5 19.95 3.17 45.20
C ALA A 5 18.79 2.83 44.26
N SER A 6 18.14 3.87 43.75
CA SER A 6 17.13 3.81 42.70
C SER A 6 17.79 3.36 41.38
N THR A 7 17.51 2.14 40.93
CA THR A 7 17.84 1.70 39.57
C THR A 7 16.72 2.15 38.62
N HIS A 8 16.90 3.34 38.05
CA HIS A 8 16.16 3.80 36.89
C HIS A 8 16.54 2.89 35.70
N ARG A 9 15.72 1.86 35.40
CA ARG A 9 15.84 1.12 34.13
C ARG A 9 15.25 1.99 33.03
N SER A 10 16.11 2.66 32.27
CA SER A 10 15.75 3.16 30.94
C SER A 10 15.30 1.98 30.07
N PRO A 11 14.16 2.05 29.37
CA PRO A 11 13.80 1.00 28.42
C PRO A 11 14.83 0.98 27.29
N ALA A 12 15.34 -0.21 26.98
CA ALA A 12 16.24 -0.44 25.86
C ALA A 12 15.58 0.02 24.54
N PRO A 13 16.34 0.53 23.57
CA PRO A 13 15.80 0.90 22.27
C PRO A 13 15.22 -0.34 21.61
N VAL A 14 13.94 -0.28 21.23
CA VAL A 14 13.31 -1.32 20.42
C VAL A 14 14.08 -1.36 19.09
N ALA A 15 14.89 -2.40 18.90
CA ALA A 15 15.60 -2.62 17.65
C ALA A 15 14.56 -2.80 16.54
N ARG A 16 14.46 -1.80 15.64
CA ARG A 16 13.79 -1.94 14.36
C ARG A 16 14.53 -3.03 13.59
N GLN A 17 13.95 -4.21 13.47
CA GLN A 17 14.52 -5.28 12.67
C GLN A 17 14.42 -4.86 11.19
N HIS A 18 15.48 -4.25 10.66
CA HIS A 18 15.71 -4.22 9.22
C HIS A 18 15.99 -5.65 8.78
N LEU A 19 15.00 -6.32 8.21
CA LEU A 19 15.22 -7.61 7.56
C LEU A 19 16.18 -7.39 6.39
N PRO A 20 17.26 -8.18 6.27
CA PRO A 20 18.15 -8.06 5.12
C PRO A 20 17.36 -8.32 3.83
N PRO A 21 17.67 -7.64 2.71
CA PRO A 21 16.98 -7.82 1.42
C PRO A 21 16.94 -9.27 0.94
N THR A 22 17.83 -10.12 1.46
CA THR A 22 17.92 -11.54 1.15
C THR A 22 16.86 -12.42 1.81
N ALA A 23 16.16 -11.91 2.84
CA ALA A 23 15.18 -12.67 3.61
C ALA A 23 13.71 -12.29 3.30
N MET A 24 13.46 -11.38 2.33
CA MET A 24 12.11 -10.89 2.08
C MET A 24 11.26 -11.87 1.23
N PRO A 25 10.10 -12.34 1.74
CA PRO A 25 9.18 -13.17 0.96
C PRO A 25 8.50 -12.37 -0.17
N SER A 26 8.07 -13.07 -1.22
CA SER A 26 7.19 -12.50 -2.25
C SER A 26 5.75 -12.38 -1.74
N GLY A 27 5.11 -11.22 -1.92
CA GLY A 27 3.74 -11.04 -1.48
C GLY A 27 3.26 -9.59 -1.59
N TRP A 28 2.02 -9.35 -1.16
CA TRP A 28 1.53 -7.99 -0.98
C TRP A 28 2.30 -7.35 0.18
N ALA A 29 2.98 -6.24 -0.11
CA ALA A 29 3.66 -5.44 0.90
C ALA A 29 2.85 -4.17 1.15
N CYS A 30 2.85 -3.64 2.37
CA CYS A 30 2.26 -2.35 2.65
C CYS A 30 3.13 -1.48 3.56
N ILE A 31 3.07 -0.17 3.37
CA ILE A 31 3.67 0.81 4.26
C ILE A 31 2.62 1.16 5.31
N ARG A 32 2.92 0.85 6.56
CA ARG A 32 2.09 1.22 7.71
C ARG A 32 2.19 2.70 8.04
N GLU A 33 1.27 3.14 8.86
CA GLU A 33 1.19 4.49 9.41
C GLU A 33 2.41 4.85 10.28
N ASP A 34 2.98 3.87 10.99
CA ASP A 34 4.21 4.02 11.79
C ASP A 34 5.50 4.03 10.92
N GLY A 35 5.34 3.87 9.61
CA GLY A 35 6.40 3.87 8.63
C GLY A 35 7.12 2.54 8.43
N MET A 36 6.67 1.47 9.10
CA MET A 36 7.23 0.14 8.89
C MET A 36 6.66 -0.50 7.61
N LEU A 37 7.54 -1.15 6.85
CA LEU A 37 7.13 -2.03 5.76
C LEU A 37 6.62 -3.36 6.30
N LEU A 38 5.33 -3.65 6.10
CA LEU A 38 4.76 -4.98 6.33
C LEU A 38 4.92 -5.82 5.08
N LEU A 39 5.49 -7.02 5.25
CA LEU A 39 5.54 -8.05 4.23
C LEU A 39 4.54 -9.14 4.58
N ALA A 40 3.73 -9.55 3.60
CA ALA A 40 2.90 -10.74 3.71
C ALA A 40 3.78 -12.01 3.72
N ALA A 41 4.36 -12.35 4.88
CA ALA A 41 4.55 -13.69 5.45
C ALA A 41 5.83 -13.82 6.29
N VAL A 42 5.77 -13.65 7.62
CA VAL A 42 6.50 -14.54 8.55
C VAL A 42 5.63 -14.80 9.79
N LYS A 43 5.35 -16.08 10.04
CA LYS A 43 4.66 -16.58 11.23
C LYS A 43 5.55 -16.42 12.47
N GLN A 44 5.19 -15.49 13.35
CA GLN A 44 4.94 -15.76 14.77
C GLN A 44 3.72 -14.93 15.19
N GLY A 45 2.52 -15.50 14.98
CA GLY A 45 1.25 -14.89 15.36
C GLY A 45 0.34 -14.44 14.21
N LYS A 46 0.02 -15.37 13.30
CA LYS A 46 -1.09 -15.30 12.31
C LYS A 46 -1.22 -14.01 11.48
N LEU A 47 -0.46 -13.93 10.39
CA LEU A 47 -0.94 -13.28 9.16
C LEU A 47 -1.30 -14.38 8.17
N SER A 48 -2.57 -14.45 7.77
CA SER A 48 -3.05 -15.27 6.66
C SER A 48 -3.71 -14.31 5.69
N ILE A 49 -2.94 -13.68 4.81
CA ILE A 49 -3.56 -13.09 3.62
C ILE A 49 -4.07 -14.27 2.81
N LYS A 50 -5.39 -14.51 2.85
CA LYS A 50 -6.08 -15.58 2.10
C LYS A 50 -6.12 -15.29 0.59
N THR A 51 -5.11 -14.65 0.03
CA THR A 51 -4.92 -14.58 -1.42
C THR A 51 -3.73 -15.45 -1.75
N THR A 52 -4.00 -16.71 -2.09
CA THR A 52 -3.05 -17.73 -2.57
C THR A 52 -2.44 -17.38 -3.95
N SER A 53 -2.17 -16.08 -4.22
CA SER A 53 -1.82 -15.44 -5.50
C SER A 53 -3.00 -15.22 -6.45
N THR A 54 -3.12 -14.00 -7.01
CA THR A 54 -3.14 -13.71 -8.46
C THR A 54 -3.34 -12.20 -8.67
N LYS A 55 -2.47 -11.54 -9.42
CA LYS A 55 -2.57 -10.14 -9.88
C LYS A 55 -4.00 -9.59 -10.10
N ILE A 56 -4.23 -8.32 -9.77
CA ILE A 56 -5.47 -7.60 -10.12
C ILE A 56 -5.39 -7.19 -11.59
N LYS A 57 -6.47 -7.38 -12.35
CA LYS A 57 -6.53 -7.03 -13.77
C LYS A 57 -7.85 -6.40 -14.12
N PHE A 58 -7.81 -5.39 -14.96
CA PHE A 58 -9.01 -4.85 -15.61
C PHE A 58 -8.64 -4.21 -16.95
N LYS A 59 -9.66 -3.97 -17.77
CA LYS A 59 -9.53 -3.29 -19.07
C LYS A 59 -10.15 -1.91 -18.97
N MET A 60 -9.53 -0.93 -19.59
CA MET A 60 -10.10 0.40 -19.80
C MET A 60 -10.26 0.62 -21.30
N THR A 61 -11.45 1.09 -21.68
CA THR A 61 -11.78 1.38 -23.07
C THR A 61 -12.02 2.87 -23.20
N CYS A 62 -11.38 3.50 -24.18
CA CYS A 62 -11.49 4.94 -24.41
C CYS A 62 -12.23 5.24 -25.70
N SER A 63 -12.93 6.37 -25.73
CA SER A 63 -13.44 6.95 -26.96
C SER A 63 -12.27 7.41 -27.84
N ASN A 64 -12.46 7.43 -29.16
CA ASN A 64 -11.43 7.95 -30.07
C ASN A 64 -10.99 9.37 -29.66
N GLY A 65 -9.69 9.51 -29.31
CA GLY A 65 -9.08 10.79 -28.93
C GLY A 65 -8.85 10.99 -27.43
N GLU A 66 -9.39 10.13 -26.57
CA GLU A 66 -9.17 10.20 -25.11
C GLU A 66 -7.87 9.48 -24.69
N ARG A 67 -7.28 9.92 -23.58
CA ARG A 67 -6.10 9.26 -23.00
C ARG A 67 -6.54 8.03 -22.20
N PHE A 68 -5.87 6.89 -22.42
CA PHE A 68 -6.00 5.65 -21.63
C PHE A 68 -5.64 5.75 -20.14
N THR A 69 -5.40 6.95 -19.61
CA THR A 69 -4.77 7.18 -18.31
C THR A 69 -5.63 8.04 -17.38
N ASP A 70 -6.96 7.86 -17.40
CA ASP A 70 -7.78 8.38 -16.29
C ASP A 70 -7.51 7.55 -15.03
N LEU A 71 -6.58 8.03 -14.20
CA LEU A 71 -6.24 7.43 -12.91
C LEU A 71 -7.45 7.35 -11.97
N SER A 72 -8.46 8.20 -12.17
CA SER A 72 -9.69 8.18 -11.37
C SER A 72 -10.54 6.96 -11.71
N GLU A 73 -10.67 6.64 -13.00
CA GLU A 73 -11.36 5.43 -13.46
C GLU A 73 -10.60 4.17 -13.06
N ALA A 74 -9.27 4.16 -13.26
CA ALA A 74 -8.42 3.07 -12.79
C ALA A 74 -8.57 2.84 -11.27
N GLY A 75 -8.66 3.93 -10.49
CA GLY A 75 -8.89 3.89 -9.04
C GLY A 75 -10.25 3.31 -8.64
N ARG A 76 -11.30 3.57 -9.41
CA ARG A 76 -12.62 2.94 -9.23
C ARG A 76 -12.59 1.46 -9.55
N ASN A 77 -11.95 1.07 -10.65
CA ASN A 77 -11.78 -0.34 -11.02
C ASN A 77 -10.94 -1.12 -10.00
N LEU A 78 -9.93 -0.50 -9.39
CA LEU A 78 -9.20 -1.10 -8.27
C LEU A 78 -10.09 -1.28 -7.04
N ALA A 79 -10.98 -0.33 -6.74
CA ALA A 79 -11.90 -0.42 -5.60
C ALA A 79 -12.92 -1.58 -5.75
N SER A 80 -13.26 -1.98 -6.97
CA SER A 80 -14.12 -3.16 -7.21
C SER A 80 -13.39 -4.50 -7.10
N CYS A 81 -12.05 -4.46 -7.03
CA CYS A 81 -11.21 -5.65 -6.92
C CYS A 81 -10.64 -5.86 -5.52
N LEU A 82 -10.55 -4.81 -4.72
CA LEU A 82 -9.94 -4.83 -3.38
C LEU A 82 -11.00 -4.82 -2.28
N THR A 83 -10.71 -5.50 -1.18
CA THR A 83 -11.44 -5.43 0.09
C THR A 83 -10.70 -4.56 1.09
N VAL A 84 -11.36 -4.20 2.20
CA VAL A 84 -10.70 -3.50 3.31
C VAL A 84 -9.57 -4.34 3.90
N SER A 85 -9.79 -5.64 4.05
CA SER A 85 -8.81 -6.57 4.63
C SER A 85 -7.54 -6.76 3.78
N ASP A 86 -7.60 -6.50 2.47
CA ASP A 86 -6.43 -6.55 1.61
C ASP A 86 -5.43 -5.43 1.95
N ILE A 87 -5.92 -4.29 2.45
CA ILE A 87 -5.10 -3.13 2.83
C ILE A 87 -4.84 -3.10 4.35
N TYR A 88 -5.81 -3.55 5.15
CA TYR A 88 -5.78 -3.55 6.61
C TYR A 88 -5.96 -4.98 7.20
N PRO A 89 -5.03 -5.91 6.97
CA PRO A 89 -5.21 -7.33 7.34
C PRO A 89 -5.15 -7.63 8.85
N ASP A 90 -4.55 -6.75 9.64
CA ASP A 90 -4.26 -6.87 11.08
C ASP A 90 -5.06 -5.88 11.94
N VAL A 91 -5.89 -5.03 11.33
CA VAL A 91 -6.78 -4.14 12.08
C VAL A 91 -8.02 -4.94 12.47
N ASN A 92 -8.39 -4.88 13.76
CA ASN A 92 -9.56 -5.56 14.27
C ASN A 92 -10.83 -4.82 13.82
N ILE A 93 -11.25 -5.10 12.60
CA ILE A 93 -12.44 -4.55 11.96
C ILE A 93 -13.56 -5.59 12.06
N VAL A 94 -14.81 -5.13 12.20
CA VAL A 94 -15.99 -6.01 12.10
C VAL A 94 -15.87 -6.86 10.83
N ALA A 95 -15.99 -8.19 10.95
CA ALA A 95 -15.69 -9.13 9.88
C ALA A 95 -16.44 -8.80 8.56
N ASP A 96 -17.67 -8.32 8.66
CA ASP A 96 -18.49 -7.92 7.52
C ASP A 96 -17.95 -6.71 6.76
N ILE A 97 -17.29 -5.77 7.45
CA ILE A 97 -16.62 -4.62 6.83
C ILE A 97 -15.30 -5.07 6.21
N ALA A 98 -14.54 -5.93 6.91
CA ALA A 98 -13.24 -6.40 6.47
C ALA A 98 -13.30 -7.15 5.12
N ALA A 99 -14.30 -8.02 4.95
CA ALA A 99 -14.49 -8.83 3.75
C ALA A 99 -15.18 -8.10 2.59
N ARG A 100 -15.71 -6.88 2.82
CA ARG A 100 -16.46 -6.15 1.81
C ARG A 100 -15.51 -5.42 0.85
N LYS A 101 -15.85 -5.45 -0.43
CA LYS A 101 -15.13 -4.69 -1.46
C LYS A 101 -15.24 -3.18 -1.21
N LEU A 102 -14.19 -2.45 -1.59
CA LEU A 102 -14.11 -1.01 -1.40
C LEU A 102 -15.21 -0.26 -2.17
N GLU A 103 -15.63 -0.77 -3.33
CA GLU A 103 -16.70 -0.18 -4.15
C GLU A 103 -18.05 -0.05 -3.43
N TYR A 104 -18.32 -0.89 -2.42
CA TYR A 104 -19.58 -0.84 -1.68
C TYR A 104 -19.60 0.24 -0.58
N PHE A 105 -18.48 0.93 -0.37
CA PHE A 105 -18.41 2.06 0.54
C PHE A 105 -18.56 3.35 -0.27
N PRO A 106 -19.57 4.19 0.02
CA PRO A 106 -19.80 5.42 -0.72
C PRO A 106 -18.55 6.31 -0.72
N ASP A 107 -18.34 7.04 -1.81
CA ASP A 107 -17.21 7.97 -1.98
C ASP A 107 -15.83 7.34 -1.71
N THR A 108 -15.69 6.03 -1.93
CA THR A 108 -14.43 5.30 -1.73
C THR A 108 -13.81 4.93 -3.06
N THR A 109 -12.53 5.26 -3.22
CA THR A 109 -11.71 4.97 -4.40
C THR A 109 -10.33 4.53 -3.97
N VAL A 110 -9.58 3.94 -4.90
CA VAL A 110 -8.15 3.65 -4.71
C VAL A 110 -7.34 4.70 -5.45
N THR A 111 -6.38 5.30 -4.77
CA THR A 111 -5.44 6.26 -5.36
C THR A 111 -4.17 5.53 -5.78
N ILE A 112 -3.72 5.82 -6.99
CA ILE A 112 -2.49 5.25 -7.57
C ILE A 112 -1.41 6.33 -7.50
N THR A 113 -0.41 6.11 -6.64
CA THR A 113 0.68 7.06 -6.42
C THR A 113 1.99 6.48 -6.95
N THR A 114 2.73 7.28 -7.73
CA THR A 114 4.03 6.89 -8.27
C THR A 114 5.13 7.22 -7.26
N ILE A 115 6.13 6.35 -7.18
CA ILE A 115 7.25 6.49 -6.25
C ILE A 115 8.35 7.34 -6.92
N ASN A 116 8.98 8.23 -6.14
CA ASN A 116 9.95 9.19 -6.63
C ASN A 116 11.17 8.50 -7.24
N GLY A 117 11.41 8.74 -8.52
CA GLY A 117 12.48 8.13 -9.32
C GLY A 117 12.49 6.59 -9.30
N VAL A 118 11.34 5.96 -9.10
CA VAL A 118 11.17 4.51 -9.26
C VAL A 118 10.14 4.29 -10.36
N SER A 119 10.43 3.38 -11.27
CA SER A 119 9.56 3.11 -12.40
C SER A 119 8.35 2.26 -11.96
N PRO A 120 7.14 2.48 -12.53
CA PRO A 120 5.93 1.77 -12.11
C PRO A 120 5.97 0.23 -12.26
N ASP A 121 6.76 -0.28 -13.19
CA ASP A 121 7.02 -1.72 -13.37
C ASP A 121 7.81 -2.33 -12.21
N ILE A 122 8.52 -1.50 -11.44
CA ILE A 122 9.17 -1.87 -10.18
C ILE A 122 8.18 -1.69 -9.02
N ALA A 123 7.64 -0.48 -8.84
CA ALA A 123 6.73 -0.22 -7.73
C ALA A 123 5.87 1.04 -7.92
N ILE A 124 4.63 0.93 -7.46
CA ILE A 124 3.68 2.00 -7.20
C ILE A 124 3.03 1.80 -5.84
N MET A 125 2.40 2.85 -5.30
CA MET A 125 1.63 2.82 -4.07
C MET A 125 0.13 2.88 -4.37
N LEU A 126 -0.66 2.00 -3.74
CA LEU A 126 -2.11 1.99 -3.78
C LEU A 126 -2.66 2.32 -2.39
N SER A 127 -3.46 3.37 -2.26
CA SER A 127 -4.04 3.79 -0.97
C SER A 127 -5.53 4.10 -1.07
N ILE A 128 -6.28 3.87 0.00
CA ILE A 128 -7.70 4.22 0.05
C ILE A 128 -7.86 5.74 0.14
N ASN A 129 -8.72 6.29 -0.71
CA ASN A 129 -9.26 7.62 -0.57
C ASN A 129 -10.78 7.51 -0.37
N THR A 130 -11.28 8.01 0.77
CA THR A 130 -12.66 7.79 1.18
C THR A 130 -13.22 8.95 1.98
N LYS A 131 -14.52 9.23 1.79
CA LYS A 131 -15.29 10.09 2.69
C LYS A 131 -16.15 9.30 3.69
N HIS A 132 -16.20 7.97 3.57
CA HIS A 132 -17.01 7.11 4.44
C HIS A 132 -16.40 7.00 5.83
N ASP A 133 -17.13 7.44 6.86
CA ASP A 133 -16.59 7.64 8.21
C ASP A 133 -15.92 6.40 8.83
N PRO A 134 -16.50 5.17 8.76
CA PRO A 134 -15.82 3.97 9.24
C PRO A 134 -14.46 3.70 8.58
N LEU A 135 -14.31 3.98 7.28
CA LEU A 135 -13.02 3.82 6.60
C LEU A 135 -12.10 5.00 6.86
N ARG A 136 -12.64 6.22 6.99
CA ARG A 136 -11.86 7.39 7.42
C ARG A 136 -11.24 7.17 8.80
N GLN A 137 -11.93 6.48 9.71
CA GLN A 137 -11.38 6.15 11.02
C GLN A 137 -10.13 5.25 10.91
N LEU A 138 -10.10 4.32 9.95
CA LEU A 138 -8.89 3.52 9.66
C LEU A 138 -7.75 4.40 9.14
N CYS A 139 -8.08 5.41 8.34
CA CYS A 139 -7.14 6.42 7.84
C CYS A 139 -6.86 7.56 8.83
N SER A 140 -7.47 7.56 10.03
CA SER A 140 -7.57 8.76 10.89
C SER A 140 -6.36 9.03 11.76
N MET A 141 -5.33 8.17 11.74
CA MET A 141 -4.06 8.41 12.44
C MET A 141 -3.22 9.54 11.85
N GLY A 142 -3.71 10.19 10.79
CA GLY A 142 -3.05 11.29 10.10
C GLY A 142 -2.29 10.83 8.85
N PRO A 143 -1.55 11.76 8.20
CA PRO A 143 -0.77 11.43 7.02
C PRO A 143 0.26 10.33 7.31
N ASN A 144 0.33 9.33 6.43
CA ASN A 144 1.39 8.33 6.48
C ASN A 144 2.70 8.98 6.03
N GLN A 145 3.50 9.39 7.00
CA GLN A 145 4.73 10.16 6.76
C GLN A 145 5.75 9.37 5.93
N ALA A 146 5.83 8.05 6.10
CA ALA A 146 6.74 7.22 5.32
C ALA A 146 6.29 7.15 3.85
N ALA A 147 5.02 6.83 3.59
CA ALA A 147 4.48 6.80 2.24
C ALA A 147 4.58 8.19 1.56
N CYS A 148 4.32 9.27 2.30
CA CYS A 148 4.42 10.64 1.80
C CYS A 148 5.83 11.06 1.36
N LYS A 149 6.89 10.46 1.94
CA LYS A 149 8.29 10.69 1.53
C LYS A 149 8.63 10.00 0.21
N LEU A 150 7.88 8.96 -0.15
CA LEU A 150 8.09 8.22 -1.39
C LEU A 150 7.38 8.84 -2.59
N VAL A 151 6.43 9.75 -2.36
CA VAL A 151 5.62 10.35 -3.43
C VAL A 151 6.51 11.07 -4.45
N ASN A 152 6.28 10.77 -5.73
CA ASN A 152 6.83 11.57 -6.82
C ASN A 152 6.10 12.92 -6.92
N ARG A 153 6.65 13.94 -6.26
CA ARG A 153 6.06 15.29 -6.19
C ARG A 153 5.95 15.97 -7.54
N ALA A 154 6.88 15.70 -8.47
CA ALA A 154 6.81 16.24 -9.83
C ALA A 154 5.59 15.71 -10.61
N LYS A 155 5.10 14.50 -10.30
CA LYS A 155 3.92 13.90 -10.95
C LYS A 155 2.60 14.21 -10.25
N HIS A 156 2.60 14.31 -8.92
CA HIS A 156 1.37 14.41 -8.11
C HIS A 156 1.15 15.77 -7.45
N GLY A 157 2.19 16.62 -7.40
CA GLY A 157 2.18 17.90 -6.73
C GLY A 157 2.57 17.86 -5.24
N ASP A 158 2.90 19.04 -4.72
CA ASP A 158 3.43 19.19 -3.34
C ASP A 158 2.40 18.90 -2.26
N LYS A 159 1.10 19.07 -2.56
CA LYS A 159 0.00 18.83 -1.62
C LYS A 159 -0.46 17.37 -1.56
N TRP A 160 0.06 16.49 -2.43
CA TRP A 160 -0.37 15.10 -2.47
C TRP A 160 -0.08 14.38 -1.16
N THR A 161 -1.10 13.79 -0.54
CA THR A 161 -0.98 13.20 0.80
C THR A 161 -1.64 11.84 0.82
N ILE A 162 -0.92 10.87 1.38
CA ILE A 162 -1.43 9.51 1.59
C ILE A 162 -1.83 9.39 3.05
N TYR A 163 -3.08 8.99 3.28
CA TYR A 163 -3.62 8.71 4.61
C TYR A 163 -3.76 7.21 4.81
N GLY A 164 -3.49 6.73 6.03
CA GLY A 164 -3.51 5.30 6.33
C GLY A 164 -2.46 4.51 5.55
N ARG A 165 -2.77 3.27 5.20
CA ARG A 165 -1.81 2.35 4.58
C ARG A 165 -1.72 2.50 3.07
N ALA A 166 -0.53 2.21 2.55
CA ALA A 166 -0.28 2.10 1.12
C ALA A 166 0.22 0.70 0.77
N LEU A 167 -0.53 -0.03 -0.06
CA LEU A 167 -0.03 -1.27 -0.67
C LEU A 167 1.03 -0.93 -1.73
N ILE A 168 2.08 -1.74 -1.80
CA ILE A 168 3.09 -1.67 -2.85
C ILE A 168 2.78 -2.71 -3.90
N ALA A 169 2.60 -2.26 -5.13
CA ALA A 169 2.31 -3.09 -6.28
C ALA A 169 3.27 -2.80 -7.43
N LYS A 170 3.53 -3.80 -8.27
CA LYS A 170 4.08 -3.56 -9.61
C LYS A 170 2.93 -3.28 -10.56
N TYR A 171 3.13 -2.35 -11.49
CA TYR A 171 2.13 -1.98 -12.46
C TYR A 171 2.62 -2.23 -13.89
N HIS A 172 1.78 -2.90 -14.68
CA HIS A 172 1.99 -3.11 -16.10
C HIS A 172 0.73 -2.71 -16.86
N SER A 173 0.91 -2.04 -17.99
CA SER A 173 -0.17 -1.73 -18.92
C SER A 173 0.24 -2.01 -20.35
N GLU A 174 -0.65 -2.63 -21.11
CA GLU A 174 -0.44 -2.96 -22.51
C GLU A 174 -1.67 -2.58 -23.35
N LEU A 175 -1.44 -2.20 -24.60
CA LEU A 175 -2.52 -1.96 -25.55
C LEU A 175 -3.01 -3.32 -26.08
N GLU A 176 -4.28 -3.64 -25.83
CA GLU A 176 -4.89 -4.90 -26.30
C GLU A 176 -5.61 -4.70 -27.64
N ALA A 177 -6.22 -3.52 -27.84
CA ALA A 177 -6.84 -3.10 -29.08
C ALA A 177 -6.69 -1.58 -29.27
N ALA A 178 -7.01 -1.06 -30.45
CA ALA A 178 -6.87 0.37 -30.77
C ALA A 178 -7.53 1.32 -29.76
N THR A 179 -8.60 0.86 -29.09
CA THR A 179 -9.38 1.61 -28.10
C THR A 179 -9.41 0.94 -26.73
N THR A 180 -8.59 -0.09 -26.47
CA THR A 180 -8.63 -0.84 -25.21
C THR A 180 -7.22 -1.08 -24.64
N MET A 181 -7.03 -0.65 -23.39
CA MET A 181 -5.81 -0.88 -22.61
C MET A 181 -6.06 -1.87 -21.48
N ARG A 182 -5.18 -2.85 -21.34
CA ARG A 182 -5.19 -3.81 -20.23
C ARG A 182 -4.25 -3.31 -19.14
N HIS A 183 -4.75 -3.25 -17.91
CA HIS A 183 -3.98 -2.87 -16.74
C HIS A 183 -3.85 -4.07 -15.79
N GLU A 184 -2.62 -4.31 -15.31
CA GLU A 184 -2.32 -5.41 -14.39
C GLU A 184 -1.49 -4.90 -13.21
N TYR A 185 -1.93 -5.26 -11.99
CA TYR A 185 -1.28 -4.91 -10.73
C TYR A 185 -0.85 -6.18 -10.01
N TYR A 186 0.43 -6.25 -9.68
CA TYR A 186 1.05 -7.43 -9.11
C TYR A 186 1.47 -7.17 -7.67
N PRO A 187 1.40 -8.18 -6.79
CA PRO A 187 2.13 -8.13 -5.53
C PRO A 187 3.61 -7.82 -5.78
N SER A 188 4.23 -7.10 -4.86
CA SER A 188 5.65 -6.79 -4.96
C SER A 188 6.51 -8.04 -4.79
N CYS A 189 7.53 -8.19 -5.64
CA CYS A 189 8.51 -9.26 -5.50
C CYS A 189 9.73 -8.78 -4.70
N ARG A 190 10.55 -9.74 -4.25
CA ARG A 190 11.75 -9.48 -3.45
C ARG A 190 12.70 -8.48 -4.10
N GLU A 191 12.89 -8.57 -5.42
CA GLU A 191 13.76 -7.67 -6.18
C GLU A 191 13.23 -6.23 -6.15
N SER A 192 11.92 -6.06 -6.32
CA SER A 192 11.29 -4.73 -6.31
C SER A 192 11.37 -4.09 -4.91
N LEU A 193 11.14 -4.89 -3.87
CA LEU A 193 11.28 -4.44 -2.48
C LEU A 193 12.75 -4.13 -2.13
N GLY A 194 13.70 -4.93 -2.64
CA GLY A 194 15.13 -4.67 -2.49
C GLY A 194 15.55 -3.34 -3.11
N VAL A 195 15.05 -3.00 -4.30
CA VAL A 195 15.28 -1.69 -4.93
C VAL A 195 14.71 -0.56 -4.07
N LEU A 196 13.50 -0.73 -3.54
CA LEU A 196 12.89 0.28 -2.66
C LEU A 196 13.70 0.48 -1.38
N CYS A 197 14.11 -0.59 -0.70
CA CYS A 197 14.90 -0.50 0.54
C CYS A 197 16.30 0.07 0.29
N GLY A 198 16.93 -0.27 -0.83
CA GLY A 198 18.23 0.30 -1.21
C GLY A 198 18.15 1.80 -1.49
N LYS A 199 17.06 2.26 -2.11
CA LYS A 199 16.85 3.67 -2.42
C LYS A 199 16.35 4.50 -1.24
N PHE A 200 15.54 3.89 -0.38
CA PHE A 200 14.91 4.51 0.76
C PHE A 200 15.28 3.70 2.02
N PRO A 201 16.48 3.88 2.58
CA PRO A 201 16.99 3.03 3.66
C PRO A 201 16.22 3.12 4.98
N LEU A 202 15.32 4.11 5.10
CA LEU A 202 14.47 4.35 6.26
C LEU A 202 13.09 3.69 6.15
N LEU A 203 12.84 2.94 5.06
CA LEU A 203 11.71 2.01 4.92
C LEU A 203 11.99 0.67 5.63
#